data_AF-A0A0K1EJP7-F1
#
_entry.id   AF-A0A0K1EJP7-F1
#
_cell.length_a   1.000
_cell.length_b   1.000
_cell.length_c   1.000
_cell.angle_alpha   90.00
_cell.angle_beta   90.00
_cell.angle_gamma   90.00
#
_symmetry.space_group_name_H-M   'P 1'
#
loop_
_entity.id
_entity.type
_entity.pdbx_description
1 polymer ?
#
loop_
_entity_poly.entity_id
_entity_poly.type
_entity_poly.pdbx_seq_one_letter_code
_entity_poly.pdbx_strand_id
1 'polypeptide(L)'
;MRFHCTIAIVTWSSVFAVACTSSALPSDASEDVAGATSGLASSNGLSLNGVQMNGVQMNGVQMNGVQMNGISLNGLSLNGVEIHGAELKAIRADNGETMRGTALLGATMQAVLSDGREILLEVNDIQQSTTPDVYLYTIKHWTGDAWDDLCRVEGGQPTRAIPLRGRWDYSSGTPTGGDFIDDPDIFTFACLDGALAKCVGLGYEPWKTKSECHQGSCQDVELRPLHQACTRLLRGDYCGDGTTHTTNGTLVNLWDPLNIQVSANLGSGWASEAEWGAEGALCIATTRHESQAASDYVDAHCRERKTAAFSCFGSMSTFGAAMGFTTPLSERSLLRNEFQLDDED
;
A
#
# COMPACT_ATOMS: atom_id res chain seq x y z
N MET A 1 -21.30 -47.29 -26.09
CA MET A 1 -21.90 -47.13 -27.44
C MET A 1 -20.86 -47.53 -28.46
N ARG A 2 -21.22 -48.43 -29.39
CA ARG A 2 -20.34 -49.05 -30.39
C ARG A 2 -20.23 -48.18 -31.64
N PHE A 3 -19.03 -47.93 -32.17
CA PHE A 3 -18.79 -47.69 -33.60
C PHE A 3 -17.41 -48.29 -33.95
N HIS A 4 -17.41 -49.46 -34.59
CA HIS A 4 -17.22 -49.70 -36.04
C HIS A 4 -15.79 -49.41 -36.52
N CYS A 5 -15.00 -50.48 -36.65
CA CYS A 5 -13.70 -50.49 -37.30
C CYS A 5 -13.88 -51.18 -38.66
N THR A 6 -13.63 -50.47 -39.76
CA THR A 6 -13.61 -51.04 -41.11
C THR A 6 -12.17 -51.05 -41.61
N ILE A 7 -11.63 -52.24 -41.85
CA ILE A 7 -10.27 -52.45 -42.37
C ILE A 7 -10.35 -52.44 -43.90
N ALA A 8 -9.62 -51.51 -44.54
CA ALA A 8 -9.28 -51.59 -45.95
C ALA A 8 -7.75 -51.76 -46.06
N ILE A 9 -7.33 -52.89 -46.63
CA ILE A 9 -5.94 -53.19 -46.96
C ILE A 9 -5.68 -52.69 -48.38
N VAL A 10 -4.79 -51.71 -48.53
CA VAL A 10 -4.10 -51.43 -49.80
C VAL A 10 -2.63 -51.16 -49.50
N THR A 11 -1.77 -51.92 -50.18
CA THR A 11 -0.32 -51.98 -50.03
C THR A 11 0.39 -50.92 -50.86
N TRP A 12 1.23 -50.08 -50.25
CA TRP A 12 2.64 -49.81 -50.64
C TRP A 12 3.22 -48.57 -49.92
N SER A 13 4.41 -48.78 -49.35
CA SER A 13 5.50 -47.86 -48.99
C SER A 13 5.19 -46.37 -48.82
N SER A 14 5.25 -45.87 -47.59
CA SER A 14 5.86 -44.58 -47.20
C SER A 14 5.98 -44.47 -45.69
N VAL A 15 7.16 -44.05 -45.25
CA VAL A 15 7.58 -43.85 -43.85
C VAL A 15 6.70 -42.80 -43.17
N PHE A 16 6.13 -43.14 -42.01
CA PHE A 16 5.57 -42.17 -41.06
C PHE A 16 6.05 -42.53 -39.65
N ALA A 17 6.71 -41.57 -39.01
CA ALA A 17 7.17 -41.66 -37.63
C ALA A 17 5.98 -41.63 -36.68
N VAL A 18 5.87 -42.63 -35.80
CA VAL A 18 4.94 -42.64 -34.67
C VAL A 18 5.74 -42.26 -33.43
N ALA A 19 5.51 -41.05 -32.95
CA ALA A 19 5.96 -40.61 -31.64
C ALA A 19 5.08 -41.26 -30.57
N CYS A 20 5.68 -42.06 -29.68
CA CYS A 20 5.05 -42.50 -28.45
C CYS A 20 5.38 -41.48 -27.36
N THR A 21 4.39 -40.68 -26.93
CA THR A 21 4.52 -39.91 -25.69
C THR A 21 3.73 -40.62 -24.60
N SER A 22 4.43 -40.97 -23.53
CA SER A 22 3.88 -41.47 -22.28
C SER A 22 3.02 -40.39 -21.63
N SER A 23 1.75 -40.69 -21.37
CA SER A 23 0.88 -39.88 -20.53
C SER A 23 1.35 -39.94 -19.08
N ALA A 24 2.16 -38.95 -18.69
CA ALA A 24 2.41 -38.62 -17.29
C ALA A 24 1.26 -37.75 -16.76
N LEU A 25 0.88 -38.00 -15.51
CA LEU A 25 -0.09 -37.23 -14.73
C LEU A 25 0.33 -35.74 -14.69
N PRO A 26 -0.59 -34.77 -14.74
CA PRO A 26 -0.22 -33.38 -14.51
C PRO A 26 0.10 -33.20 -13.01
N SER A 27 1.39 -33.17 -12.71
CA SER A 27 1.94 -32.56 -11.51
C SER A 27 2.04 -31.04 -11.69
N ASP A 28 1.92 -30.34 -10.57
CA ASP A 28 2.16 -28.91 -10.36
C ASP A 28 1.03 -27.93 -10.71
N ALA A 29 0.14 -27.79 -9.72
CA ALA A 29 -0.37 -26.49 -9.32
C ALA A 29 0.71 -25.79 -8.46
N SER A 30 1.54 -24.94 -9.06
CA SER A 30 2.41 -24.03 -8.29
C SER A 30 2.71 -22.69 -9.00
N GLU A 31 1.87 -22.27 -9.93
CA GLU A 31 1.95 -20.93 -10.51
C GLU A 31 0.72 -20.12 -10.12
N ASP A 32 0.77 -19.42 -8.96
CA ASP A 32 -0.02 -18.21 -8.69
C ASP A 32 0.33 -17.54 -7.34
N VAL A 33 1.63 -17.38 -7.06
CA VAL A 33 2.12 -16.54 -5.94
C VAL A 33 3.15 -15.49 -6.40
N ALA A 34 3.51 -15.51 -7.69
CA ALA A 34 4.46 -14.55 -8.26
C ALA A 34 3.83 -13.16 -8.57
N GLY A 35 2.49 -13.04 -8.56
CA GLY A 35 1.81 -11.76 -8.75
C GLY A 35 1.89 -10.82 -7.53
N ALA A 36 1.89 -11.38 -6.31
CA ALA A 36 1.93 -10.60 -5.07
C ALA A 36 3.34 -10.12 -4.70
N THR A 37 4.39 -10.75 -5.24
CA THR A 37 5.77 -10.25 -5.12
C THR A 37 6.04 -9.10 -6.09
N SER A 38 5.30 -9.01 -7.20
CA SER A 38 5.53 -7.97 -8.21
C SER A 38 5.09 -6.57 -7.79
N GLY A 39 4.23 -6.42 -6.78
CA GLY A 39 3.83 -5.12 -6.23
C GLY A 39 4.89 -4.46 -5.33
N LEU A 40 5.93 -5.19 -4.93
CA LEU A 40 7.07 -4.67 -4.15
C LEU A 40 8.43 -4.95 -4.83
N ALA A 41 8.45 -5.68 -5.95
CA ALA A 41 9.67 -6.16 -6.62
C ALA A 41 9.80 -5.75 -8.10
N SER A 42 9.39 -4.52 -8.45
CA SER A 42 9.86 -3.83 -9.66
C SER A 42 10.04 -2.35 -9.31
N SER A 43 11.16 -1.66 -9.49
CA SER A 43 12.44 -1.94 -10.11
C SER A 43 13.30 -0.69 -9.87
N ASN A 44 14.60 -0.85 -9.65
CA ASN A 44 15.53 0.27 -9.68
C ASN A 44 15.45 0.97 -11.05
N GLY A 45 14.90 2.18 -11.08
CA GLY A 45 15.02 3.15 -12.16
C GLY A 45 14.20 2.86 -13.41
N LEU A 46 13.26 3.76 -13.71
CA LEU A 46 12.43 3.91 -14.92
C LEU A 46 11.05 3.22 -14.87
N SER A 47 10.04 4.07 -14.60
CA SER A 47 8.60 3.89 -14.87
C SER A 47 7.73 3.22 -13.79
N LEU A 48 7.52 3.91 -12.66
CA LEU A 48 6.30 3.79 -11.83
C LEU A 48 5.31 4.95 -12.11
N ASN A 49 5.39 5.52 -13.29
CA ASN A 49 4.61 6.69 -13.69
C ASN A 49 3.34 6.20 -14.40
N GLY A 50 2.30 5.93 -13.60
CA GLY A 50 1.13 5.15 -13.99
C GLY A 50 0.78 4.04 -13.00
N VAL A 51 0.82 4.30 -11.69
CA VAL A 51 0.34 3.33 -10.70
C VAL A 51 -1.17 3.20 -10.86
N GLN A 52 -1.66 2.01 -11.20
CA GLN A 52 -3.09 1.68 -11.08
C GLN A 52 -3.48 1.71 -9.61
N MET A 53 -4.30 2.68 -9.25
CA MET A 53 -4.74 2.85 -7.88
C MET A 53 -5.85 1.87 -7.57
N ASN A 54 -5.78 1.15 -6.45
CA ASN A 54 -6.98 0.55 -5.83
C ASN A 54 -7.29 1.30 -4.52
N GLY A 55 -7.10 2.62 -4.53
CA GLY A 55 -6.84 3.47 -3.37
C GLY A 55 -8.06 3.99 -2.61
N VAL A 56 -9.28 3.56 -2.94
CA VAL A 56 -10.49 3.98 -2.19
C VAL A 56 -10.36 3.62 -0.71
N GLN A 57 -9.74 2.47 -0.43
CA GLN A 57 -9.59 1.96 0.93
C GLN A 57 -8.21 2.32 1.50
N MET A 58 -8.23 2.89 2.71
CA MET A 58 -7.02 3.19 3.49
C MET A 58 -6.26 1.89 3.78
N ASN A 59 -7.03 0.86 4.14
CA ASN A 59 -6.58 -0.50 4.38
C ASN A 59 -7.71 -1.47 4.00
N GLY A 60 -7.40 -2.74 3.73
CA GLY A 60 -8.39 -3.77 3.39
C GLY A 60 -9.36 -4.11 4.53
N VAL A 61 -8.98 -3.81 5.77
CA VAL A 61 -9.82 -3.94 6.98
C VAL A 61 -9.65 -2.70 7.85
N GLN A 62 -10.78 -2.11 8.28
CA GLN A 62 -10.77 -1.00 9.24
C GLN A 62 -10.53 -1.53 10.65
N MET A 63 -9.34 -1.27 11.20
CA MET A 63 -8.94 -1.74 12.51
C MET A 63 -8.50 -0.56 13.38
N ASN A 64 -8.92 -0.55 14.64
CA ASN A 64 -8.29 0.28 15.67
C ASN A 64 -6.90 -0.27 16.08
N GLY A 65 -6.46 -1.34 15.41
CA GLY A 65 -5.14 -1.94 15.49
C GLY A 65 -5.11 -3.21 16.33
N VAL A 66 -3.92 -3.77 16.44
CA VAL A 66 -3.57 -4.96 17.21
C VAL A 66 -2.77 -4.50 18.41
N GLN A 67 -3.14 -4.98 19.61
CA GLN A 67 -2.35 -4.70 20.80
C GLN A 67 -1.02 -5.43 20.72
N MET A 68 0.08 -4.75 21.03
CA MET A 68 1.41 -5.36 21.14
C MET A 68 1.48 -6.34 22.33
N ASN A 69 0.63 -6.13 23.34
CA ASN A 69 0.43 -7.06 24.45
C ASN A 69 -0.64 -8.10 24.09
N GLY A 70 -0.44 -9.35 24.54
CA GLY A 70 -1.42 -10.42 24.33
C GLY A 70 -1.20 -11.25 23.06
N ILE A 71 -0.06 -11.10 22.37
CA ILE A 71 0.35 -12.05 21.33
C ILE A 71 0.78 -13.36 21.99
N SER A 72 0.28 -14.48 21.45
CA SER A 72 0.63 -15.81 21.93
C SER A 72 1.08 -16.73 20.80
N LEU A 73 2.04 -17.61 21.05
CA LEU A 73 2.51 -18.60 20.09
C LEU A 73 2.39 -20.00 20.72
N ASN A 74 1.51 -20.84 20.18
CA ASN A 74 1.26 -22.19 20.72
C ASN A 74 0.97 -22.20 22.24
N GLY A 75 0.23 -21.19 22.73
CA GLY A 75 -0.08 -21.01 24.15
C GLY A 75 1.02 -20.34 24.99
N LEU A 76 2.19 -20.01 24.39
CA LEU A 76 3.23 -19.22 25.05
C LEU A 76 2.93 -17.73 24.88
N SER A 77 2.89 -16.98 25.98
CA SER A 77 2.80 -15.52 25.92
C SER A 77 4.10 -14.90 25.41
N LEU A 78 3.95 -13.90 24.54
CA LEU A 78 5.04 -13.07 24.06
C LEU A 78 4.94 -11.69 24.72
N ASN A 79 6.04 -11.23 25.30
CA ASN A 79 6.19 -9.90 25.87
C ASN A 79 7.02 -9.02 24.92
N GLY A 80 6.88 -7.70 25.03
CA GLY A 80 7.75 -6.76 24.32
C GLY A 80 7.72 -6.95 22.80
N VAL A 81 6.52 -7.03 22.23
CA VAL A 81 6.37 -7.02 20.78
C VAL A 81 6.78 -5.63 20.28
N GLU A 82 7.70 -5.60 19.34
CA GLU A 82 8.26 -4.40 18.75
C GLU A 82 8.13 -4.49 17.23
N ILE A 83 7.94 -3.34 16.58
CA ILE A 83 8.05 -3.21 15.14
C ILE A 83 9.33 -2.46 14.81
N HIS A 84 10.22 -3.14 14.09
CA HIS A 84 11.40 -2.53 13.48
C HIS A 84 11.25 -2.63 11.97
N GLY A 85 11.14 -1.49 11.30
CA GLY A 85 10.73 -1.47 9.91
C GLY A 85 9.28 -1.93 9.74
N ALA A 86 9.08 -2.94 8.89
CA ALA A 86 7.87 -3.73 8.80
C ALA A 86 8.12 -5.20 9.21
N GLU A 87 8.93 -5.41 10.25
CA GLU A 87 9.15 -6.71 10.89
C GLU A 87 8.59 -6.73 12.32
N LEU A 88 7.80 -7.76 12.64
CA LEU A 88 7.46 -8.10 14.01
C LEU A 88 8.63 -8.79 14.69
N LYS A 89 9.01 -8.27 15.85
CA LYS A 89 9.91 -8.90 16.80
C LYS A 89 9.18 -9.08 18.12
N ALA A 90 9.38 -10.21 18.79
CA ALA A 90 8.77 -10.47 20.08
C ALA A 90 9.76 -11.14 21.02
N ILE A 91 9.52 -11.07 22.32
CA ILE A 91 10.34 -11.73 23.34
C ILE A 91 9.48 -12.78 24.04
N ARG A 92 9.96 -14.01 24.10
CA ARG A 92 9.27 -15.08 24.83
C ARG A 92 9.25 -14.77 26.33
N ALA A 93 8.08 -14.89 26.94
CA ALA A 93 7.90 -14.60 28.37
C ALA A 93 8.60 -15.61 29.30
N ASP A 94 8.81 -16.85 28.85
CA ASP A 94 9.33 -17.93 29.68
C ASP A 94 10.86 -17.95 29.78
N ASN A 95 11.57 -17.58 28.72
CA ASN A 95 13.04 -17.67 28.65
C ASN A 95 13.75 -16.40 28.14
N GLY A 96 13.00 -15.35 27.74
CA GLY A 96 13.56 -14.10 27.22
C GLY A 96 14.14 -14.19 25.81
N GLU A 97 13.90 -15.28 25.08
CA GLU A 97 14.38 -15.48 23.72
C GLU A 97 13.70 -14.51 22.75
N THR A 98 14.50 -13.84 21.91
CA THR A 98 13.99 -12.97 20.84
C THR A 98 13.52 -13.80 19.65
N MET A 99 12.27 -13.64 19.26
CA MET A 99 11.66 -14.23 18.07
C MET A 99 11.47 -13.17 16.99
N ARG A 100 11.69 -13.56 15.73
CA ARG A 100 11.56 -12.70 14.55
C ARG A 100 11.31 -13.55 13.32
N GLY A 101 10.86 -12.95 12.22
CA GLY A 101 10.59 -13.66 10.97
C GLY A 101 9.75 -14.92 11.18
N THR A 102 10.11 -16.03 10.54
CA THR A 102 9.36 -17.30 10.58
C THR A 102 9.24 -17.94 11.97
N ALA A 103 9.98 -17.47 12.98
CA ALA A 103 9.78 -17.91 14.37
C ALA A 103 8.42 -17.46 14.95
N LEU A 104 7.72 -16.54 14.28
CA LEU A 104 6.38 -16.08 14.66
C LEU A 104 5.24 -16.79 13.90
N LEU A 105 5.53 -17.83 13.10
CA LEU A 105 4.48 -18.61 12.43
C LEU A 105 3.57 -19.30 13.44
N GLY A 106 2.26 -19.16 13.26
CA GLY A 106 1.22 -19.63 14.20
C GLY A 106 1.01 -18.71 15.40
N ALA A 107 1.64 -17.53 15.43
CA ALA A 107 1.34 -16.55 16.46
C ALA A 107 -0.10 -16.05 16.31
N THR A 108 -0.85 -16.04 17.39
CA THR A 108 -2.21 -15.52 17.48
C THR A 108 -2.25 -14.24 18.29
N MET A 109 -3.16 -13.34 17.94
CA MET A 109 -3.28 -12.02 18.57
C MET A 109 -4.70 -11.49 18.51
N GLN A 110 -5.07 -10.66 19.48
CA GLN A 110 -6.36 -9.97 19.48
C GLN A 110 -6.22 -8.62 18.77
N ALA A 111 -7.17 -8.33 17.90
CA ALA A 111 -7.30 -7.04 17.24
C ALA A 111 -8.67 -6.44 17.49
N VAL A 112 -8.76 -5.12 17.49
CA VAL A 112 -10.02 -4.39 17.66
C VAL A 112 -10.37 -3.73 16.34
N LEU A 113 -11.56 -4.01 15.81
CA LEU A 113 -12.09 -3.35 14.63
C LEU A 113 -12.49 -1.90 14.93
N SER A 114 -12.68 -1.07 13.90
CA SER A 114 -13.13 0.32 14.06
C SER A 114 -14.47 0.44 14.82
N ASP A 115 -15.34 -0.56 14.68
CA ASP A 115 -16.63 -0.67 15.39
C ASP A 115 -16.54 -1.19 16.84
N GLY A 116 -15.32 -1.45 17.32
CA GLY A 116 -15.04 -1.92 18.68
C GLY A 116 -15.14 -3.43 18.88
N ARG A 117 -15.49 -4.22 17.84
CA ARG A 117 -15.48 -5.68 17.95
C ARG A 117 -14.05 -6.21 18.05
N GLU A 118 -13.87 -7.19 18.92
CA GLU A 118 -12.63 -7.96 19.02
C GLU A 118 -12.64 -9.11 18.03
N ILE A 119 -11.53 -9.30 17.33
CA ILE A 119 -11.29 -10.43 16.43
C ILE A 119 -9.97 -11.13 16.82
N LEU A 120 -9.91 -12.43 16.56
CA LEU A 120 -8.69 -13.22 16.72
C LEU A 120 -7.98 -13.31 15.37
N LEU A 121 -6.70 -12.97 15.35
CA LEU A 121 -5.83 -13.08 14.19
C LEU A 121 -4.81 -14.20 14.38
N GLU A 122 -4.32 -14.76 13.27
CA GLU A 122 -3.23 -15.73 13.23
C GLU A 122 -2.25 -15.43 12.08
N VAL A 123 -0.96 -15.47 12.39
CA VAL A 123 0.12 -15.39 11.41
C VAL A 123 0.29 -16.75 10.73
N ASN A 124 -0.14 -16.87 9.48
CA ASN A 124 -0.12 -18.13 8.73
C ASN A 124 1.12 -18.30 7.85
N ASP A 125 1.69 -17.20 7.34
CA ASP A 125 2.93 -17.23 6.55
C ASP A 125 3.71 -15.92 6.71
N ILE A 126 5.04 -16.00 6.56
CA ILE A 126 5.96 -14.85 6.66
C ILE A 126 7.04 -14.98 5.60
N GLN A 127 7.19 -13.93 4.79
CA GLN A 127 8.20 -13.85 3.73
C GLN A 127 8.96 -12.53 3.83
N GLN A 128 10.30 -12.57 3.78
CA GLN A 128 11.08 -11.34 3.66
C GLN A 128 10.91 -10.76 2.25
N SER A 129 10.67 -9.46 2.16
CA SER A 129 10.63 -8.73 0.90
C SER A 129 12.03 -8.55 0.31
N THR A 130 12.10 -8.04 -0.93
CA THR A 130 13.33 -7.54 -1.54
C THR A 130 13.88 -6.31 -0.80
N THR A 131 13.02 -5.55 -0.11
CA THR A 131 13.42 -4.50 0.82
C THR A 131 13.82 -5.13 2.17
N PRO A 132 15.08 -4.99 2.63
CA PRO A 132 15.62 -5.79 3.74
C PRO A 132 14.85 -5.71 5.06
N ASP A 133 14.25 -4.56 5.36
CA ASP A 133 13.50 -4.28 6.59
C ASP A 133 11.97 -4.37 6.41
N VAL A 134 11.51 -5.03 5.36
CA VAL A 134 10.09 -5.28 5.10
C VAL A 134 9.81 -6.78 5.05
N TYR A 135 8.89 -7.23 5.91
CA TYR A 135 8.38 -8.60 5.91
C TYR A 135 6.91 -8.61 5.54
N LEU A 136 6.52 -9.62 4.77
CA LEU A 136 5.19 -9.81 4.22
C LEU A 136 4.51 -10.95 4.95
N TYR A 137 3.35 -10.66 5.51
CA TYR A 137 2.60 -11.57 6.37
C TYR A 137 1.31 -12.01 5.69
N THR A 138 1.03 -13.31 5.71
CA THR A 138 -0.33 -13.81 5.49
C THR A 138 -1.01 -13.88 6.85
N ILE A 139 -1.97 -12.98 7.07
CA ILE A 139 -2.73 -12.90 8.32
C ILE A 139 -4.14 -13.42 8.06
N LYS A 140 -4.59 -14.33 8.91
CA LYS A 140 -5.97 -14.81 8.92
C LYS A 140 -6.71 -14.31 10.15
N HIS A 141 -8.03 -14.27 10.06
CA HIS A 141 -8.92 -13.97 11.18
C HIS A 141 -9.91 -15.12 11.38
N TRP A 142 -10.33 -15.32 12.63
CA TRP A 142 -11.32 -16.33 12.98
C TRP A 142 -12.75 -15.82 12.74
N THR A 143 -13.54 -16.55 11.95
CA THR A 143 -14.94 -16.20 11.63
C THR A 143 -15.96 -16.76 12.63
N GLY A 144 -15.53 -17.67 13.50
CA GLY A 144 -16.41 -18.47 14.39
C GLY A 144 -16.40 -19.96 14.05
N ASP A 145 -16.13 -20.30 12.80
CA ASP A 145 -16.15 -21.64 12.24
C ASP A 145 -14.93 -21.98 11.37
N ALA A 146 -14.27 -20.97 10.79
CA ALA A 146 -13.08 -21.12 9.96
C ALA A 146 -12.08 -19.97 10.14
N TRP A 147 -10.85 -20.21 9.68
CA TRP A 147 -9.85 -19.18 9.48
C TRP A 147 -9.95 -18.63 8.06
N ASP A 148 -10.07 -17.32 7.93
CA ASP A 148 -10.22 -16.64 6.65
C ASP A 148 -9.20 -15.51 6.48
N ASP A 149 -8.73 -15.26 5.26
CA ASP A 149 -7.69 -14.26 5.00
C ASP A 149 -8.16 -12.86 5.38
N LEU A 150 -7.35 -12.16 6.19
CA LEU A 150 -7.63 -10.80 6.63
C LEU A 150 -7.55 -9.81 5.45
N CYS A 151 -6.54 -9.98 4.60
CA CYS A 151 -6.27 -9.09 3.49
C CYS A 151 -6.63 -9.74 2.17
N ARG A 152 -7.41 -9.02 1.36
CA ARG A 152 -7.80 -9.43 0.01
C ARG A 152 -7.64 -8.27 -0.97
N VAL A 153 -7.37 -8.57 -2.22
CA VAL A 153 -7.45 -7.59 -3.32
C VAL A 153 -8.90 -7.43 -3.79
N GLU A 154 -9.14 -6.42 -4.63
CA GLU A 154 -10.39 -6.31 -5.39
C GLU A 154 -10.66 -7.61 -6.19
N GLY A 155 -11.87 -8.17 -6.05
CA GLY A 155 -12.21 -9.50 -6.59
C GLY A 155 -12.02 -10.66 -5.60
N GLY A 156 -11.52 -10.39 -4.38
CA GLY A 156 -11.58 -11.31 -3.24
C GLY A 156 -10.39 -12.26 -3.09
N GLN A 157 -9.39 -12.21 -3.98
CA GLN A 157 -8.20 -13.04 -3.85
C GLN A 157 -7.36 -12.63 -2.62
N PRO A 158 -6.82 -13.57 -1.84
CA PRO A 158 -5.97 -13.24 -0.70
C PRO A 158 -4.74 -12.41 -1.10
N THR A 159 -4.34 -11.49 -0.23
CA THR A 159 -3.08 -10.75 -0.36
C THR A 159 -2.37 -10.66 0.99
N ARG A 160 -1.09 -10.30 0.94
CA ARG A 160 -0.25 -10.17 2.14
C ARG A 160 -0.46 -8.81 2.81
N ALA A 161 0.09 -8.66 4.00
CA ALA A 161 0.12 -7.43 4.76
C ALA A 161 1.52 -7.11 5.28
N ILE A 162 1.74 -5.86 5.66
CA ILE A 162 2.91 -5.41 6.42
C ILE A 162 2.45 -4.84 7.78
N PRO A 163 3.16 -5.09 8.88
CA PRO A 163 2.88 -4.45 10.16
C PRO A 163 3.42 -3.01 10.15
N LEU A 164 2.59 -2.04 10.53
CA LEU A 164 2.98 -0.65 10.73
C LEU A 164 2.68 -0.24 12.16
N ARG A 165 3.64 0.39 12.84
CA ARG A 165 3.42 0.95 14.18
C ARG A 165 2.29 1.99 14.15
N GLY A 166 1.50 2.02 15.22
CA GLY A 166 0.37 2.93 15.39
C GLY A 166 -0.88 2.49 14.64
N ARG A 167 -1.83 3.41 14.55
CA ARG A 167 -3.12 3.20 13.89
C ARG A 167 -3.52 4.41 13.07
N TRP A 168 -4.56 4.25 12.27
CA TRP A 168 -5.13 5.33 11.47
C TRP A 168 -6.59 5.56 11.84
N ASP A 169 -7.04 6.82 11.78
CA ASP A 169 -8.45 7.16 11.88
C ASP A 169 -9.17 6.79 10.57
N TYR A 170 -10.09 5.84 10.61
CA TYR A 170 -10.85 5.39 9.44
C TYR A 170 -12.11 6.22 9.17
N SER A 171 -12.38 7.26 9.97
CA SER A 171 -13.54 8.14 9.76
C SER A 171 -13.38 8.99 8.49
N SER A 172 -14.51 9.46 7.96
CA SER A 172 -14.59 10.25 6.73
C SER A 172 -15.44 11.50 7.00
N GLY A 173 -15.01 12.63 6.44
CA GLY A 173 -15.66 13.92 6.63
C GLY A 173 -15.47 14.47 8.05
N THR A 174 -14.42 14.05 8.77
CA THR A 174 -14.11 14.53 10.11
C THR A 174 -12.73 15.21 10.12
N PRO A 175 -12.47 16.17 11.02
CA PRO A 175 -11.17 16.86 11.04
C PRO A 175 -9.96 15.96 11.25
N THR A 176 -10.14 14.74 11.77
CA THR A 176 -9.06 13.78 12.03
C THR A 176 -9.13 12.56 11.11
N GLY A 177 -10.17 12.45 10.27
CA GLY A 177 -10.37 11.31 9.40
C GLY A 177 -9.14 11.12 8.55
N GLY A 178 -8.61 9.90 8.52
CA GLY A 178 -7.38 9.52 7.85
C GLY A 178 -6.06 9.86 8.54
N ASP A 179 -6.07 10.48 9.71
CA ASP A 179 -4.84 10.79 10.45
C ASP A 179 -4.14 9.53 10.94
N PHE A 180 -2.81 9.58 10.88
CA PHE A 180 -1.97 8.68 11.65
C PHE A 180 -2.02 9.04 13.13
N ILE A 181 -2.21 8.04 13.97
CA ILE A 181 -2.24 8.14 15.42
C ILE A 181 -1.05 7.34 15.95
N ASP A 182 -0.04 8.05 16.47
CA ASP A 182 1.11 7.43 17.12
C ASP A 182 0.68 6.81 18.44
N ASP A 183 0.50 5.51 18.41
CA ASP A 183 0.21 4.69 19.57
C ASP A 183 1.34 3.64 19.68
N PRO A 184 2.22 3.74 20.70
CA PRO A 184 3.36 2.85 20.83
C PRO A 184 2.97 1.43 21.22
N ASP A 185 1.74 1.20 21.70
CA ASP A 185 1.25 -0.10 22.15
C ASP A 185 0.37 -0.79 21.11
N ILE A 186 0.13 -0.13 19.97
CA ILE A 186 -0.73 -0.60 18.89
C ILE A 186 0.03 -0.64 17.58
N PHE A 187 -0.32 -1.61 16.74
CA PHE A 187 0.10 -1.62 15.35
C PHE A 187 -1.03 -2.02 14.40
N THR A 188 -0.87 -1.71 13.13
CA THR A 188 -1.83 -2.00 12.06
C THR A 188 -1.21 -2.94 11.05
N PHE A 189 -1.89 -4.04 10.71
CA PHE A 189 -1.55 -4.79 9.49
C PHE A 189 -2.13 -4.06 8.28
N ALA A 190 -1.25 -3.44 7.50
CA ALA A 190 -1.58 -2.79 6.24
C ALA A 190 -1.56 -3.80 5.09
N CYS A 191 -2.71 -4.07 4.49
CA CYS A 191 -2.84 -4.95 3.32
C CYS A 191 -2.12 -4.34 2.12
N LEU A 192 -1.40 -5.16 1.33
CA LEU A 192 -0.61 -4.70 0.17
C LEU A 192 -1.42 -3.95 -0.89
N ASP A 193 -2.72 -4.20 -0.98
CA ASP A 193 -3.60 -3.49 -1.92
C ASP A 193 -4.14 -2.15 -1.36
N GLY A 194 -3.99 -1.89 -0.06
CA GLY A 194 -4.39 -0.65 0.59
C GLY A 194 -3.36 0.47 0.48
N ALA A 195 -3.81 1.72 0.64
CA ALA A 195 -2.94 2.90 0.54
C ALA A 195 -1.74 2.86 1.50
N LEU A 196 -1.95 2.37 2.73
CA LEU A 196 -0.89 2.29 3.75
C LEU A 196 0.34 1.49 3.28
N ALA A 197 0.13 0.28 2.77
CA ALA A 197 1.23 -0.58 2.32
C ALA A 197 1.78 -0.14 0.96
N LYS A 198 0.91 0.36 0.06
CA LYS A 198 1.34 0.93 -1.23
C LYS A 198 2.34 2.07 -1.03
N CYS A 199 2.10 2.96 -0.08
CA CYS A 199 3.04 4.06 0.20
C CYS A 199 4.41 3.57 0.72
N VAL A 200 4.46 2.49 1.51
CA VAL A 200 5.72 1.85 1.87
C VAL A 200 6.39 1.25 0.64
N GLY A 201 5.63 0.57 -0.23
CA GLY A 201 6.14 0.03 -1.50
C GLY A 201 6.68 1.08 -2.47
N LEU A 202 6.15 2.30 -2.41
CA LEU A 202 6.65 3.48 -3.12
C LEU A 202 7.90 4.10 -2.46
N GLY A 203 8.42 3.51 -1.40
CA GLY A 203 9.62 3.97 -0.69
C GLY A 203 9.38 5.03 0.39
N TYR A 204 8.11 5.37 0.67
CA TYR A 204 7.75 6.25 1.79
C TYR A 204 7.65 5.44 3.09
N GLU A 205 8.78 4.86 3.51
CA GLU A 205 8.86 3.99 4.70
C GLU A 205 8.80 4.84 5.98
N PRO A 206 7.71 4.83 6.77
CA PRO A 206 7.46 5.82 7.84
C PRO A 206 8.41 5.74 9.04
N TRP A 207 9.29 4.74 9.08
CA TRP A 207 10.34 4.55 10.10
C TRP A 207 11.73 5.03 9.65
N LYS A 208 11.87 5.52 8.42
CA LYS A 208 13.16 6.00 7.87
C LYS A 208 13.26 7.53 7.87
N THR A 209 14.49 8.00 7.72
CA THR A 209 14.83 9.38 7.38
C THR A 209 15.53 9.42 6.03
N LYS A 210 15.48 10.56 5.36
CA LYS A 210 16.26 10.83 4.15
C LYS A 210 16.92 12.19 4.23
N SER A 211 18.18 12.27 3.81
CA SER A 211 18.93 13.52 3.83
C SER A 211 18.46 14.44 2.71
N GLU A 212 18.18 15.69 3.05
CA GLU A 212 17.91 16.78 2.13
C GLU A 212 19.00 17.84 2.29
N CYS A 213 19.54 18.34 1.18
CA CYS A 213 20.53 19.42 1.20
C CYS A 213 20.11 20.58 0.30
N HIS A 214 20.25 21.80 0.81
CA HIS A 214 20.06 23.03 0.06
C HIS A 214 21.15 24.05 0.38
N GLN A 215 21.80 24.59 -0.66
CA GLN A 215 22.86 25.61 -0.53
C GLN A 215 23.97 25.29 0.49
N GLY A 216 24.35 24.01 0.59
CA GLY A 216 25.40 23.55 1.50
C GLY A 216 24.95 23.29 2.94
N SER A 217 23.68 23.53 3.28
CA SER A 217 23.07 23.05 4.51
C SER A 217 22.34 21.73 4.24
N CYS A 218 22.41 20.77 5.17
CA CYS A 218 21.73 19.50 5.07
C CYS A 218 20.92 19.22 6.35
N GLN A 219 19.79 18.56 6.20
CA GLN A 219 18.92 18.12 7.28
C GLN A 219 18.41 16.69 7.02
N ASP A 220 18.13 15.96 8.08
CA ASP A 220 17.44 14.67 7.98
C ASP A 220 15.93 14.91 8.03
N VAL A 221 15.24 14.43 7.00
CA VAL A 221 13.79 14.54 6.86
C VAL A 221 13.16 13.19 7.22
N GLU A 222 12.29 13.18 8.22
CA GLU A 222 11.51 11.98 8.56
C GLU A 222 10.54 11.63 7.42
N LEU A 223 10.42 10.35 7.10
CA LEU A 223 9.53 9.90 6.02
C LEU A 223 8.08 9.66 6.48
N ARG A 224 7.80 9.72 7.78
CA ARG A 224 6.42 9.54 8.29
C ARG A 224 5.44 10.58 7.72
N PRO A 225 5.74 11.89 7.69
CA PRO A 225 4.86 12.87 7.04
C PRO A 225 4.69 12.62 5.53
N LEU A 226 5.73 12.11 4.86
CA LEU A 226 5.64 11.76 3.43
C LEU A 226 4.77 10.52 3.20
N HIS A 227 4.85 9.52 4.08
CA HIS A 227 3.93 8.37 4.07
C HIS A 227 2.48 8.82 4.25
N GLN A 228 2.23 9.69 5.24
CA GLN A 228 0.90 10.28 5.46
C GLN A 228 0.41 11.04 4.22
N ALA A 229 1.22 11.95 3.67
CA ALA A 229 0.89 12.68 2.44
C ALA A 229 0.62 11.73 1.27
N CYS A 230 1.38 10.65 1.15
CA CYS A 230 1.18 9.64 0.13
C CYS A 230 -0.18 8.97 0.30
N THR A 231 -0.58 8.59 1.52
CA THR A 231 -1.89 7.96 1.74
C THR A 231 -3.04 8.90 1.40
N ARG A 232 -2.92 10.19 1.72
CA ARG A 232 -3.89 11.24 1.34
C ARG A 232 -3.98 11.37 -0.17
N LEU A 233 -2.83 11.47 -0.85
CA LEU A 233 -2.72 11.53 -2.30
C LEU A 233 -3.35 10.29 -2.94
N LEU A 234 -2.98 9.08 -2.53
CA LEU A 234 -3.52 7.85 -3.11
C LEU A 234 -5.05 7.73 -2.91
N ARG A 235 -5.61 8.37 -1.89
CA ARG A 235 -7.06 8.39 -1.63
C ARG A 235 -7.78 9.55 -2.31
N GLY A 236 -7.06 10.55 -2.84
CA GLY A 236 -7.68 11.79 -3.30
C GLY A 236 -8.29 12.59 -2.15
N ASP A 237 -7.66 12.57 -0.98
CA ASP A 237 -8.17 13.16 0.25
C ASP A 237 -7.82 14.65 0.36
N TYR A 238 -8.44 15.44 -0.54
CA TYR A 238 -8.09 16.83 -0.77
C TYR A 238 -8.20 17.69 0.48
N CYS A 239 -9.26 17.51 1.28
CA CYS A 239 -9.52 18.31 2.46
C CYS A 239 -8.83 17.78 3.72
N GLY A 240 -8.20 16.60 3.67
CA GLY A 240 -7.54 15.99 4.83
C GLY A 240 -8.50 15.48 5.89
N ASP A 241 -9.75 15.17 5.51
CA ASP A 241 -10.82 14.79 6.43
C ASP A 241 -11.20 13.30 6.34
N GLY A 242 -10.39 12.53 5.60
CA GLY A 242 -10.58 11.10 5.40
C GLY A 242 -11.48 10.79 4.19
N THR A 243 -12.11 11.78 3.57
CA THR A 243 -12.99 11.58 2.42
C THR A 243 -12.19 11.27 1.17
N THR A 244 -12.48 10.13 0.56
CA THR A 244 -11.79 9.67 -0.65
C THR A 244 -12.50 10.13 -1.91
N HIS A 245 -11.73 10.65 -2.86
CA HIS A 245 -12.20 11.08 -4.18
C HIS A 245 -11.46 10.35 -5.32
N THR A 246 -10.84 9.21 -5.00
CA THR A 246 -10.19 8.38 -6.01
C THR A 246 -11.12 7.25 -6.45
N THR A 247 -10.96 6.79 -7.68
CA THR A 247 -11.55 5.54 -8.17
C THR A 247 -10.46 4.50 -8.40
N ASN A 248 -10.80 3.22 -8.22
CA ASN A 248 -9.87 2.14 -8.57
C ASN A 248 -9.58 2.17 -10.08
N GLY A 249 -8.36 1.81 -10.47
CA GLY A 249 -7.83 1.95 -11.83
C GLY A 249 -7.22 3.33 -12.15
N THR A 250 -7.44 4.37 -11.35
CA THR A 250 -6.88 5.72 -11.64
C THR A 250 -5.35 5.64 -11.74
N LEU A 251 -4.79 6.10 -12.86
CA LEU A 251 -3.34 6.19 -12.99
C LEU A 251 -2.82 7.50 -12.39
N VAL A 252 -1.80 7.40 -11.53
CA VAL A 252 -1.12 8.55 -10.93
C VAL A 252 0.38 8.56 -11.25
N ASN A 253 0.89 9.77 -11.47
CA ASN A 253 2.30 10.09 -11.62
C ASN A 253 2.67 10.96 -10.42
N LEU A 254 3.45 10.46 -9.47
CA LEU A 254 3.74 11.17 -8.24
C LEU A 254 5.25 11.32 -8.03
N TRP A 255 5.65 12.40 -7.38
CA TRP A 255 7.05 12.69 -7.09
C TRP A 255 7.21 13.59 -5.87
N ASP A 256 8.43 13.63 -5.35
CA ASP A 256 8.78 14.33 -4.12
C ASP A 256 10.13 15.06 -4.23
N PRO A 257 10.41 16.06 -3.38
CA PRO A 257 11.64 16.82 -3.44
C PRO A 257 12.88 16.03 -2.97
N LEU A 258 12.68 14.88 -2.32
CA LEU A 258 13.77 14.03 -1.84
C LEU A 258 14.21 13.01 -2.90
N ASN A 259 13.57 12.95 -4.07
CA ASN A 259 13.79 11.94 -5.11
C ASN A 259 13.60 10.52 -4.57
N ILE A 260 12.58 10.27 -3.74
CA ILE A 260 12.13 8.89 -3.46
C ILE A 260 11.40 8.37 -4.72
N GLN A 261 10.47 9.18 -5.22
CA GLN A 261 9.85 9.07 -6.53
C GLN A 261 10.24 10.27 -7.39
N VAL A 262 10.43 10.02 -8.68
CA VAL A 262 10.85 11.01 -9.67
C VAL A 262 9.81 11.04 -10.78
N SER A 263 9.32 12.25 -11.10
CA SER A 263 8.32 12.45 -12.15
C SER A 263 8.78 11.85 -13.47
N ALA A 264 7.93 11.07 -14.14
CA ALA A 264 8.10 10.92 -15.60
C ALA A 264 7.66 12.18 -16.32
N ASN A 265 8.20 12.32 -17.52
CA ASN A 265 7.58 13.11 -18.57
C ASN A 265 6.62 12.20 -19.36
N LEU A 266 5.33 12.28 -19.08
CA LEU A 266 4.30 11.41 -19.67
C LEU A 266 3.57 12.04 -20.87
N GLY A 267 3.88 13.29 -21.23
CA GLY A 267 3.31 13.97 -22.39
C GLY A 267 1.87 14.46 -22.21
N SER A 268 1.20 14.73 -23.33
CA SER A 268 -0.22 15.12 -23.34
C SER A 268 -1.11 13.97 -22.88
N GLY A 269 -2.09 14.24 -22.02
CA GLY A 269 -2.97 13.22 -21.41
C GLY A 269 -2.81 13.08 -19.91
N TRP A 270 -2.04 13.97 -19.27
CA TRP A 270 -1.85 14.03 -17.83
C TRP A 270 -2.10 15.45 -17.33
N ALA A 271 -2.83 15.56 -16.23
CA ALA A 271 -3.16 16.84 -15.61
C ALA A 271 -2.55 16.95 -14.21
N SER A 272 -1.97 18.11 -13.90
CA SER A 272 -1.52 18.43 -12.55
C SER A 272 -2.70 18.40 -11.57
N GLU A 273 -2.56 17.61 -10.52
CA GLU A 273 -3.63 17.41 -9.55
C GLU A 273 -3.48 18.38 -8.38
N ALA A 274 -2.46 18.14 -7.54
CA ALA A 274 -2.29 18.85 -6.28
C ALA A 274 -0.86 18.75 -5.75
N GLU A 275 -0.57 19.63 -4.80
CA GLU A 275 0.55 19.54 -3.89
C GLU A 275 0.03 19.07 -2.52
N TRP A 276 0.63 18.03 -1.97
CA TRP A 276 0.13 17.32 -0.80
C TRP A 276 1.04 17.51 0.41
N GLY A 277 0.43 17.79 1.56
CA GLY A 277 1.04 17.69 2.88
C GLY A 277 0.46 16.51 3.67
N ALA A 278 0.88 16.39 4.93
CA ALA A 278 0.35 15.35 5.83
C ALA A 278 -1.16 15.54 6.14
N GLU A 279 -1.63 16.79 6.15
CA GLU A 279 -3.00 17.20 6.48
C GLU A 279 -3.92 17.28 5.24
N GLY A 280 -3.58 16.58 4.16
CA GLY A 280 -4.26 16.62 2.86
C GLY A 280 -3.60 17.58 1.86
N ALA A 281 -4.33 18.02 0.84
CA ALA A 281 -3.79 18.91 -0.18
C ALA A 281 -3.49 20.31 0.40
N LEU A 282 -2.32 20.87 0.09
CA LEU A 282 -1.99 22.26 0.40
C LEU A 282 -2.33 23.19 -0.77
N CYS A 283 -2.35 22.65 -1.98
CA CYS A 283 -2.73 23.35 -3.19
C CYS A 283 -3.38 22.38 -4.16
N ILE A 284 -4.59 22.69 -4.63
CA ILE A 284 -5.34 21.86 -5.58
C ILE A 284 -5.39 22.59 -6.92
N ALA A 285 -4.73 22.05 -7.92
CA ALA A 285 -4.79 22.55 -9.29
C ALA A 285 -6.07 22.05 -9.97
N THR A 286 -6.28 20.74 -9.94
CA THR A 286 -7.43 20.05 -10.53
C THR A 286 -7.77 18.81 -9.71
N THR A 287 -9.05 18.49 -9.53
CA THR A 287 -9.48 17.24 -8.90
C THR A 287 -9.48 16.10 -9.91
N ARG A 288 -9.19 14.86 -9.47
CA ARG A 288 -9.24 13.66 -10.31
C ARG A 288 -10.60 13.44 -10.90
N HIS A 289 -10.60 13.08 -12.18
CA HIS A 289 -11.77 12.88 -13.01
C HIS A 289 -12.60 14.18 -13.08
N GLU A 290 -13.31 14.45 -14.17
CA GLU A 290 -14.34 15.51 -14.15
C GLU A 290 -15.55 15.12 -13.26
N SER A 291 -15.31 14.43 -12.14
CA SER A 291 -16.31 14.22 -11.13
C SER A 291 -16.61 15.57 -10.50
N GLN A 292 -17.63 16.24 -11.04
CA GLN A 292 -18.22 17.44 -10.48
C GLN A 292 -18.41 17.29 -8.95
N ALA A 293 -18.68 16.06 -8.48
CA ALA A 293 -18.74 15.69 -7.07
C ALA A 293 -17.46 15.99 -6.26
N ALA A 294 -16.26 15.64 -6.73
CA ALA A 294 -15.02 15.94 -6.01
C ALA A 294 -14.74 17.44 -5.98
N SER A 295 -14.96 18.11 -7.12
CA SER A 295 -14.80 19.57 -7.21
C SER A 295 -15.79 20.30 -6.29
N ASP A 296 -17.07 19.90 -6.30
CA ASP A 296 -18.13 20.44 -5.43
C ASP A 296 -17.82 20.20 -3.95
N TYR A 297 -17.30 19.01 -3.62
CA TYR A 297 -16.91 18.71 -2.25
C TYR A 297 -15.80 19.63 -1.78
N VAL A 298 -14.74 19.80 -2.57
CA VAL A 298 -13.64 20.72 -2.25
C VAL A 298 -14.15 22.15 -2.12
N ASP A 299 -15.03 22.61 -3.01
CA ASP A 299 -15.59 23.96 -2.95
C ASP A 299 -16.45 24.20 -1.69
N ALA A 300 -17.09 23.14 -1.18
CA ALA A 300 -17.91 23.20 0.02
C ALA A 300 -17.10 23.10 1.33
N HIS A 301 -15.99 22.35 1.35
CA HIS A 301 -15.32 21.97 2.59
C HIS A 301 -13.93 22.59 2.78
N CYS A 302 -13.19 22.84 1.70
CA CYS A 302 -11.81 23.31 1.78
C CYS A 302 -11.40 24.17 0.56
N ARG A 303 -12.29 25.07 0.15
CA ARG A 303 -12.14 25.90 -1.06
C ARG A 303 -10.84 26.70 -1.08
N GLU A 304 -10.36 27.10 0.08
CA GLU A 304 -9.10 27.82 0.25
C GLU A 304 -7.90 27.07 -0.34
N ARG A 305 -7.95 25.73 -0.41
CA ARG A 305 -6.91 24.88 -1.00
C ARG A 305 -6.89 24.94 -2.54
N LYS A 306 -8.00 25.31 -3.21
CA LYS A 306 -8.04 25.61 -4.66
C LYS A 306 -7.57 27.03 -4.98
N THR A 307 -7.85 27.97 -4.08
CA THR A 307 -7.49 29.39 -4.25
C THR A 307 -6.18 29.75 -3.55
N ALA A 308 -5.27 28.79 -3.40
CA ALA A 308 -4.01 29.00 -2.71
C ALA A 308 -3.30 30.25 -3.27
N ALA A 309 -2.73 31.08 -2.39
CA ALA A 309 -2.17 32.39 -2.73
C ALA A 309 -1.06 32.35 -3.80
N PHE A 310 -0.51 31.16 -4.05
CA PHE A 310 0.47 30.88 -5.10
C PHE A 310 -0.11 29.82 -6.04
N SER A 311 0.17 29.93 -7.34
CA SER A 311 -0.19 28.89 -8.30
C SER A 311 0.44 27.57 -7.87
N CYS A 312 -0.37 26.52 -7.72
CA CYS A 312 0.14 25.16 -7.53
C CYS A 312 1.21 24.87 -8.58
N PHE A 313 2.22 24.08 -8.24
CA PHE A 313 3.34 23.75 -9.12
C PHE A 313 4.27 24.94 -9.46
N GLY A 314 4.00 26.13 -8.93
CA GLY A 314 4.78 27.34 -9.16
C GLY A 314 6.12 27.37 -8.42
N SER A 315 6.94 28.36 -8.77
CA SER A 315 8.26 28.59 -8.15
C SER A 315 8.21 29.07 -6.70
N MET A 316 7.06 29.62 -6.28
CA MET A 316 6.82 30.07 -4.90
C MET A 316 6.25 28.97 -3.99
N SER A 317 5.98 27.78 -4.54
CA SER A 317 5.52 26.63 -3.75
C SER A 317 6.61 26.15 -2.78
N THR A 318 6.20 25.73 -1.58
CA THR A 318 7.06 25.09 -0.57
C THR A 318 7.53 23.68 -0.95
N PHE A 319 7.12 23.16 -2.12
CA PHE A 319 7.62 21.90 -2.65
C PHE A 319 9.11 21.99 -2.98
N GLY A 320 9.51 23.03 -3.71
CA GLY A 320 10.90 23.24 -4.11
C GLY A 320 11.77 23.68 -2.94
N ALA A 321 13.02 23.20 -2.89
CA ALA A 321 13.94 23.47 -1.77
C ALA A 321 14.14 24.97 -1.47
N ALA A 322 14.05 25.85 -2.47
CA ALA A 322 14.18 27.30 -2.29
C ALA A 322 13.17 27.90 -1.28
N MET A 323 11.95 27.36 -1.24
CA MET A 323 10.91 27.78 -0.31
C MET A 323 10.66 26.72 0.77
N GLY A 324 10.87 25.44 0.44
CA GLY A 324 10.54 24.30 1.29
C GLY A 324 11.58 23.95 2.34
N PHE A 325 12.86 24.22 2.10
CA PHE A 325 13.94 23.67 2.94
C PHE A 325 13.83 24.12 4.41
N THR A 326 13.44 25.37 4.67
CA THR A 326 13.22 25.91 6.02
C THR A 326 11.76 25.88 6.47
N THR A 327 10.85 25.35 5.64
CA THR A 327 9.42 25.26 5.98
C THR A 327 9.17 24.00 6.80
N PRO A 328 8.48 24.09 7.96
CA PRO A 328 8.11 22.92 8.74
C PRO A 328 7.35 21.88 7.90
N LEU A 329 7.62 20.58 8.12
CA LEU A 329 6.99 19.51 7.32
C LEU A 329 5.46 19.50 7.39
N SER A 330 4.87 20.03 8.47
CA SER A 330 3.42 20.19 8.63
C SER A 330 2.80 21.20 7.67
N GLU A 331 3.58 22.15 7.14
CA GLU A 331 3.14 23.23 6.24
C GLU A 331 3.76 23.11 4.84
N ARG A 332 4.59 22.09 4.64
CA ARG A 332 5.37 21.91 3.43
C ARG A 332 4.63 21.02 2.44
N SER A 333 4.68 21.39 1.17
CA SER A 333 4.29 20.47 0.08
C SER A 333 5.32 19.35 -0.03
N LEU A 334 4.90 18.15 0.38
CA LEU A 334 5.75 16.96 0.47
C LEU A 334 5.71 16.15 -0.82
N LEU A 335 4.55 16.06 -1.45
CA LEU A 335 4.36 15.33 -2.70
C LEU A 335 3.67 16.22 -3.73
N ARG A 336 3.93 15.93 -4.99
CA ARG A 336 3.17 16.43 -6.13
C ARG A 336 2.71 15.25 -6.94
N ASN A 337 1.60 15.43 -7.64
CA ASN A 337 1.21 14.43 -8.61
C ASN A 337 0.40 14.99 -9.78
N GLU A 338 0.37 14.18 -10.81
CA GLU A 338 -0.55 14.24 -11.94
C GLU A 338 -1.41 12.98 -11.96
N PHE A 339 -2.51 13.04 -12.69
CA PHE A 339 -3.34 11.90 -13.03
C PHE A 339 -3.59 11.84 -14.53
N GLN A 340 -3.82 10.63 -15.05
CA GLN A 340 -4.14 10.44 -16.46
C GLN A 340 -5.57 10.92 -16.73
N LEU A 341 -5.72 11.70 -17.81
CA LEU A 341 -7.02 12.07 -18.37
C LEU A 341 -7.57 10.90 -19.18
N ASP A 342 -8.88 10.69 -19.14
CA ASP A 342 -9.48 9.64 -19.95
C ASP A 342 -9.48 10.06 -21.43
N ASP A 343 -9.41 9.11 -22.38
CA ASP A 343 -9.32 9.39 -23.83
C ASP A 343 -10.56 10.17 -24.39
N GLU A 344 -11.57 10.46 -23.57
CA GLU A 344 -12.72 11.30 -23.91
C GLU A 344 -12.60 12.78 -23.48
N ASP A 345 -11.47 13.17 -22.85
CA ASP A 345 -11.16 14.55 -22.43
C ASP A 345 -10.33 15.35 -23.46
#